data_AF-D0P465-F1
#
_entry.id   AF-D0P465-F1
#
_cell.length_a   1.000
_cell.length_b   1.000
_cell.length_c   1.000
_cell.angle_alpha   90.00
_cell.angle_beta   90.00
_cell.angle_gamma   90.00
#
_symmetry.space_group_name_H-M   'P 1'
#
loop_
_entity.id
_entity.type
_entity.pdbx_description
1 polymer ?
#
loop_
_entity_poly.entity_id
_entity_poly.type
_entity_poly.pdbx_seq_one_letter_code
_entity_poly.pdbx_strand_id
1 'polypeptide(L)'
;MTVSAEFLARVYAGEEIFTNVPGTFANESYTSRLPGLVRDCVASNRERFSEEQCERLLQLADDMMNDAVIALLSQYPEQAAKSPTSAQWENLLKGKSYTWQNSPWFLSEQYMFHLVLLLAEYYTTGIDPFHPSKVAELKEVTPWALLQTAVGLSAQEEASSQSRHDQLKRFMKLCLWGNKADGCYKEVKDTLSEAGASLVFDDELLLVDHSDKVIDFLGQKAREADAKSLSVQYINDNSGTELLLDLALADHLLAHGWCGKVTLNVKVEPMYEMQRDTCLPEVQALGMPTDSSC
;
A
#
# COMPACT_ATOMS: atom_id res chain seq x y z
N MET A 1 1.04 2.76 23.53
CA MET A 1 2.17 3.67 23.27
C MET A 1 1.69 5.10 23.49
N THR A 2 2.34 5.86 24.36
CA THR A 2 2.07 7.31 24.51
C THR A 2 2.94 8.05 23.50
N VAL A 3 2.31 8.78 22.58
CA VAL A 3 3.01 9.63 21.62
C VAL A 3 3.68 10.77 22.37
N SER A 4 4.96 11.07 22.10
CA SER A 4 5.69 12.11 22.83
C SER A 4 5.19 13.51 22.46
N ALA A 5 5.22 14.43 23.42
CA ALA A 5 4.87 15.83 23.19
C ALA A 5 5.77 16.48 22.13
N GLU A 6 7.05 16.09 22.09
CA GLU A 6 8.01 16.55 21.08
C GLU A 6 7.62 16.08 19.66
N PHE A 7 7.16 14.83 19.52
CA PHE A 7 6.68 14.33 18.24
C PHE A 7 5.42 15.08 17.80
N LEU A 8 4.45 15.24 18.70
CA LEU A 8 3.23 16.00 18.39
C LEU A 8 3.53 17.45 18.02
N ALA A 9 4.47 18.10 18.71
CA ALA A 9 4.90 19.46 18.37
C ALA A 9 5.51 19.54 16.96
N ARG A 10 6.28 18.52 16.52
CA ARG A 10 6.80 18.45 15.15
C ARG A 10 5.68 18.25 14.13
N VAL A 11 4.71 17.38 14.43
CA VAL A 11 3.54 17.16 13.55
C VAL A 11 2.74 18.45 13.42
N TYR A 12 2.46 19.15 14.52
CA TYR A 12 1.69 20.40 14.51
C TYR A 12 2.45 21.60 13.93
N ALA A 13 3.78 21.51 13.79
CA ALA A 13 4.56 22.51 13.08
C ALA A 13 4.50 22.36 11.55
N GLY A 14 4.02 21.22 11.04
CA GLY A 14 3.80 21.01 9.62
C GLY A 14 2.63 21.83 9.09
N GLU A 15 2.76 22.32 7.86
CA GLU A 15 1.65 22.92 7.14
C GLU A 15 0.78 21.83 6.53
N GLU A 16 -0.53 21.89 6.79
CA GLU A 16 -1.49 20.97 6.20
C GLU A 16 -1.65 21.29 4.71
N ILE A 17 -1.44 20.29 3.86
CA ILE A 17 -1.59 20.47 2.40
C ILE A 17 -3.08 20.46 2.06
N PHE A 18 -3.55 21.53 1.42
CA PHE A 18 -4.92 21.66 0.92
C PHE A 18 -5.03 21.41 -0.58
N THR A 19 -6.20 20.99 -1.02
CA THR A 19 -6.52 20.72 -2.43
C THR A 19 -6.89 21.97 -3.24
N ASN A 20 -6.76 23.17 -2.65
CA ASN A 20 -7.24 24.45 -3.19
C ASN A 20 -6.20 25.30 -3.92
N VAL A 21 -5.00 24.77 -4.15
CA VAL A 21 -3.95 25.46 -4.90
C VAL A 21 -3.87 24.85 -6.30
N PRO A 22 -4.40 25.51 -7.35
CA PRO A 22 -4.40 24.97 -8.70
C PRO A 22 -3.00 24.64 -9.21
N GLY A 23 -2.87 23.50 -9.91
CA GLY A 23 -1.60 23.02 -10.48
C GLY A 23 -0.64 22.41 -9.46
N THR A 24 -1.04 22.26 -8.20
CA THR A 24 -0.32 21.40 -7.24
C THR A 24 -0.76 19.95 -7.41
N PHE A 25 0.12 19.01 -7.05
CA PHE A 25 -0.21 17.58 -7.07
C PHE A 25 -1.46 17.22 -6.24
N ALA A 26 -1.68 17.92 -5.13
CA ALA A 26 -2.87 17.73 -4.28
C ALA A 26 -4.16 18.15 -5.00
N ASN A 27 -4.14 19.29 -5.69
CA ASN A 27 -5.28 19.74 -6.49
C ASN A 27 -5.49 18.83 -7.72
N GLU A 28 -4.43 18.53 -8.47
CA GLU A 28 -4.48 17.68 -9.66
C GLU A 28 -4.95 16.25 -9.36
N SER A 29 -4.72 15.77 -8.13
CA SER A 29 -5.27 14.48 -7.67
C SER A 29 -6.80 14.44 -7.80
N TYR A 30 -7.51 15.54 -7.54
CA TYR A 30 -8.97 15.60 -7.62
C TYR A 30 -9.51 16.01 -8.99
N THR A 31 -8.69 16.57 -9.86
CA THR A 31 -9.11 16.90 -11.24
C THR A 31 -8.83 15.78 -12.22
N SER A 32 -7.98 14.81 -11.87
CA SER A 32 -7.54 13.75 -12.77
C SER A 32 -7.39 12.37 -12.12
N ARG A 33 -6.42 12.19 -11.21
CA ARG A 33 -5.97 10.89 -10.68
C ARG A 33 -7.06 10.12 -9.94
N LEU A 34 -7.65 10.71 -8.91
CA LEU A 34 -8.66 10.06 -8.05
C LEU A 34 -10.00 9.84 -8.79
N PRO A 35 -10.52 10.77 -9.61
CA PRO A 35 -11.65 10.49 -10.49
C PRO A 35 -11.37 9.35 -11.47
N GLY A 36 -10.17 9.29 -12.06
CA GLY A 36 -9.74 8.20 -12.94
C GLY A 36 -9.78 6.86 -12.22
N LEU A 37 -9.18 6.78 -11.03
CA LEU A 37 -9.18 5.60 -10.18
C LEU A 37 -10.60 5.09 -9.89
N VAL A 38 -11.54 5.98 -9.52
CA VAL A 38 -12.93 5.58 -9.26
C VAL A 38 -13.62 5.06 -10.53
N ARG A 39 -13.37 5.67 -11.69
CA ARG A 39 -13.89 5.19 -12.99
C ARG A 39 -13.32 3.82 -13.37
N ASP A 40 -12.03 3.61 -13.17
CA ASP A 40 -11.36 2.33 -13.43
C ASP A 40 -11.85 1.23 -12.49
N CYS A 41 -12.11 1.58 -11.23
CA CYS A 41 -12.79 0.72 -10.28
C CYS A 41 -14.16 0.29 -10.82
N VAL A 42 -15.02 1.22 -11.26
CA VAL A 42 -16.33 0.87 -11.85
C VAL A 42 -16.16 -0.02 -13.09
N ALA A 43 -15.24 0.31 -13.99
CA ALA A 43 -14.99 -0.47 -15.20
C ALA A 43 -14.59 -1.92 -14.89
N SER A 44 -13.74 -2.12 -13.88
CA SER A 44 -13.26 -3.43 -13.45
C SER A 44 -14.28 -4.23 -12.62
N ASN A 45 -15.39 -3.62 -12.24
CA ASN A 45 -16.41 -4.20 -11.37
C ASN A 45 -17.79 -4.33 -12.05
N ARG A 46 -17.93 -4.07 -13.37
CA ARG A 46 -19.25 -4.07 -14.04
C ARG A 46 -20.06 -5.37 -13.91
N GLU A 47 -19.38 -6.50 -13.76
CA GLU A 47 -20.04 -7.81 -13.56
C GLU A 47 -20.41 -8.07 -12.09
N ARG A 48 -19.83 -7.32 -11.14
CA ARG A 48 -20.00 -7.49 -9.69
C ARG A 48 -20.84 -6.39 -9.04
N PHE A 49 -20.94 -5.22 -9.67
CA PHE A 49 -21.74 -4.10 -9.19
C PHE A 49 -23.08 -4.01 -9.91
N SER A 50 -24.10 -3.58 -9.18
CA SER A 50 -25.36 -3.16 -9.77
C SER A 50 -25.19 -1.86 -10.57
N GLU A 51 -26.14 -1.56 -11.45
CA GLU A 51 -26.18 -0.31 -12.19
C GLU A 51 -26.19 0.90 -11.25
N GLU A 52 -26.99 0.85 -10.18
CA GLU A 52 -27.07 1.90 -9.16
C GLU A 52 -25.74 2.11 -8.40
N GLN A 53 -24.99 1.04 -8.10
CA GLN A 53 -23.65 1.17 -7.51
C GLN A 53 -22.68 1.85 -8.48
N CYS A 54 -22.72 1.46 -9.75
CA CYS A 54 -21.90 2.07 -10.80
C CYS A 54 -22.22 3.56 -10.97
N GLU A 55 -23.49 3.93 -11.05
CA GLU A 55 -23.93 5.32 -11.20
C GLU A 55 -23.48 6.20 -10.02
N ARG A 56 -23.66 5.74 -8.78
CA ARG A 56 -23.22 6.48 -7.58
C ARG A 56 -21.71 6.72 -7.56
N LEU A 57 -20.92 5.71 -7.93
CA LEU A 57 -19.46 5.84 -8.00
C LEU A 57 -19.01 6.76 -9.15
N LEU A 58 -19.66 6.70 -10.31
CA LEU A 58 -19.37 7.60 -11.41
C LEU A 58 -19.75 9.05 -11.07
N GLN A 59 -20.87 9.26 -10.37
CA GLN A 59 -21.24 10.57 -9.86
C GLN A 59 -20.21 11.10 -8.86
N LEU A 60 -19.69 10.26 -7.95
CA LEU A 60 -18.60 10.65 -7.05
C LEU A 60 -17.36 11.12 -7.83
N ALA A 61 -17.00 10.44 -8.93
CA ALA A 61 -15.90 10.86 -9.79
C ALA A 61 -16.15 12.23 -10.45
N ASP A 62 -17.38 12.48 -10.88
CA ASP A 62 -17.77 13.76 -11.49
C ASP A 62 -17.83 14.89 -10.46
N ASP A 63 -18.33 14.61 -9.25
CA ASP A 63 -18.37 15.53 -8.12
C ASP A 63 -16.96 16.02 -7.74
N MET A 64 -15.97 15.10 -7.74
CA MET A 64 -14.56 15.45 -7.50
C MET A 64 -14.02 16.45 -8.55
N MET A 65 -14.24 16.16 -9.84
CA MET A 65 -13.76 17.02 -10.93
C MET A 65 -14.43 18.40 -10.95
N ASN A 66 -15.71 18.47 -10.54
CA ASN A 66 -16.50 19.70 -10.55
C ASN A 66 -16.44 20.49 -9.23
N ASP A 67 -15.53 20.11 -8.33
CA ASP A 67 -15.36 20.75 -7.02
C ASP A 67 -16.67 20.81 -6.21
N ALA A 68 -17.46 19.74 -6.26
CA ALA A 68 -18.67 19.66 -5.48
C ALA A 68 -18.36 19.65 -3.98
N VAL A 69 -19.36 20.03 -3.17
CA VAL A 69 -19.30 19.87 -1.71
C VAL A 69 -19.14 18.39 -1.38
N ILE A 70 -18.21 18.08 -0.47
CA ILE A 70 -17.99 16.70 -0.03
C ILE A 70 -19.26 16.20 0.68
N ALA A 71 -19.87 15.16 0.11
CA ALA A 71 -21.09 14.58 0.65
C ALA A 71 -20.86 14.01 2.05
N LEU A 72 -21.77 14.29 2.98
CA LEU A 72 -21.77 13.68 4.31
C LEU A 72 -22.38 12.28 4.26
N LEU A 73 -21.92 11.38 5.13
CA LEU A 73 -22.37 9.99 5.16
C LEU A 73 -23.84 9.88 5.57
N SER A 74 -24.37 10.90 6.25
CA SER A 74 -25.81 11.02 6.54
C SER A 74 -26.70 11.05 5.29
N GLN A 75 -26.15 11.31 4.10
CA GLN A 75 -26.88 11.24 2.83
C GLN A 75 -27.10 9.79 2.36
N TYR A 76 -26.38 8.83 2.92
CA TYR A 76 -26.48 7.40 2.63
C TYR A 76 -26.77 6.60 3.91
N PRO A 77 -27.92 6.85 4.58
CA PRO A 77 -28.16 6.36 5.94
C PRO A 77 -28.15 4.83 6.06
N GLU A 78 -28.64 4.12 5.04
CA GLU A 78 -28.68 2.65 5.04
C GLU A 78 -27.28 2.03 4.96
N GLN A 79 -26.42 2.56 4.09
CA GLN A 79 -25.04 2.10 3.96
C GLN A 79 -24.20 2.56 5.15
N ALA A 80 -24.40 3.80 5.62
CA ALA A 80 -23.63 4.38 6.72
C ALA A 80 -23.84 3.61 8.02
N ALA A 81 -25.06 3.11 8.28
CA ALA A 81 -25.38 2.29 9.44
C ALA A 81 -24.63 0.95 9.50
N LYS A 82 -24.09 0.46 8.37
CA LYS A 82 -23.37 -0.82 8.27
C LYS A 82 -21.87 -0.69 8.52
N SER A 83 -21.31 0.52 8.40
CA SER A 83 -19.89 0.77 8.61
C SER A 83 -19.59 1.08 10.09
N PRO A 84 -18.52 0.51 10.67
CA PRO A 84 -18.14 0.78 12.05
C PRO A 84 -17.57 2.19 12.27
N THR A 85 -17.12 2.87 11.20
CA THR A 85 -16.36 4.13 11.27
C THR A 85 -17.12 5.33 10.69
N SER A 86 -18.28 5.13 10.05
CA SER A 86 -19.06 6.22 9.45
C SER A 86 -19.38 7.36 10.43
N ALA A 87 -19.73 7.06 11.68
CA ALA A 87 -20.03 8.11 12.66
C ALA A 87 -18.80 9.00 12.98
N GLN A 88 -17.60 8.44 12.92
CA GLN A 88 -16.35 9.18 13.17
C GLN A 88 -16.05 10.11 11.99
N TRP A 89 -16.16 9.61 10.77
CA TRP A 89 -16.00 10.40 9.55
C TRP A 89 -17.02 11.54 9.48
N GLU A 90 -18.29 11.27 9.74
CA GLU A 90 -19.34 12.29 9.80
C GLU A 90 -18.96 13.45 10.75
N ASN A 91 -18.47 13.13 11.96
CA ASN A 91 -18.05 14.13 12.93
C ASN A 91 -16.83 14.95 12.47
N LEU A 92 -15.91 14.36 11.70
CA LEU A 92 -14.73 15.04 11.17
C LEU A 92 -15.10 16.08 10.10
N LEU A 93 -16.10 15.78 9.26
CA LEU A 93 -16.50 16.63 8.13
C LEU A 93 -17.65 17.59 8.45
N LYS A 94 -18.50 17.28 9.43
CA LYS A 94 -19.68 18.09 9.73
C LYS A 94 -19.31 19.54 10.08
N GLY A 95 -19.94 20.48 9.38
CA GLY A 95 -19.76 21.92 9.59
C GLY A 95 -18.47 22.51 9.00
N LYS A 96 -17.68 21.72 8.24
CA LYS A 96 -16.45 22.20 7.61
C LYS A 96 -16.64 22.88 6.25
N SER A 97 -17.78 22.65 5.59
CA SER A 97 -18.07 23.18 4.24
C SER A 97 -16.97 22.88 3.20
N TYR A 98 -16.32 21.73 3.33
CA TYR A 98 -15.27 21.29 2.41
C TYR A 98 -15.84 20.91 1.04
N THR A 99 -15.11 21.25 -0.01
CA THR A 99 -15.30 20.76 -1.38
C THR A 99 -14.10 19.91 -1.77
N TRP A 100 -14.21 19.12 -2.83
CA TRP A 100 -13.12 18.20 -3.25
C TRP A 100 -11.81 18.91 -3.60
N GLN A 101 -11.88 20.16 -4.07
CA GLN A 101 -10.75 21.04 -4.37
C GLN A 101 -10.61 22.16 -3.33
N ASN A 102 -11.21 22.00 -2.13
CA ASN A 102 -10.95 22.86 -0.98
C ASN A 102 -11.12 22.12 0.35
N SER A 103 -10.19 21.19 0.59
CA SER A 103 -10.10 20.39 1.81
C SER A 103 -8.66 19.99 2.12
N PRO A 104 -8.34 19.59 3.37
CA PRO A 104 -7.09 18.94 3.66
C PRO A 104 -6.93 17.67 2.82
N TRP A 105 -5.85 17.58 2.05
CA TRP A 105 -5.67 16.55 1.03
C TRP A 105 -5.70 15.14 1.61
N PHE A 106 -4.92 14.90 2.68
CA PHE A 106 -4.90 13.60 3.34
C PHE A 106 -6.29 13.21 3.87
N LEU A 107 -6.98 14.13 4.55
CA LEU A 107 -8.33 13.87 5.09
C LEU A 107 -9.31 13.48 3.98
N SER A 108 -9.36 14.27 2.91
CA SER A 108 -10.33 14.06 1.84
C SER A 108 -10.01 12.80 1.02
N GLU A 109 -8.74 12.42 0.88
CA GLU A 109 -8.36 11.21 0.11
C GLU A 109 -8.75 9.95 0.89
N GLN A 110 -8.48 9.92 2.19
CA GLN A 110 -8.93 8.83 3.06
C GLN A 110 -10.47 8.74 3.12
N TYR A 111 -11.15 9.89 3.19
CA TYR A 111 -12.62 9.92 3.16
C TYR A 111 -13.20 9.47 1.82
N MET A 112 -12.54 9.79 0.70
CA MET A 112 -12.93 9.31 -0.62
C MET A 112 -12.90 7.77 -0.69
N PHE A 113 -11.85 7.13 -0.18
CA PHE A 113 -11.81 5.66 -0.12
C PHE A 113 -12.93 5.08 0.73
N HIS A 114 -13.23 5.70 1.88
CA HIS A 114 -14.38 5.31 2.70
C HIS A 114 -15.70 5.43 1.95
N LEU A 115 -15.91 6.52 1.20
CA LEU A 115 -17.08 6.71 0.34
C LEU A 115 -17.15 5.65 -0.75
N VAL A 116 -16.04 5.29 -1.40
CA VAL A 116 -16.03 4.21 -2.40
C VAL A 116 -16.49 2.89 -1.78
N LEU A 117 -16.00 2.52 -0.59
CA LEU A 117 -16.47 1.32 0.11
C LEU A 117 -17.95 1.38 0.46
N LEU A 118 -18.43 2.56 0.88
CA LEU A 118 -19.83 2.79 1.20
C LEU A 118 -20.73 2.61 -0.03
N LEU A 119 -20.39 3.25 -1.14
CA LEU A 119 -21.16 3.26 -2.38
C LEU A 119 -21.07 1.94 -3.15
N ALA A 120 -19.95 1.22 -3.03
CA ALA A 120 -19.80 -0.16 -3.50
C ALA A 120 -20.47 -1.19 -2.55
N GLU A 121 -21.04 -0.72 -1.44
CA GLU A 121 -21.72 -1.52 -0.43
C GLU A 121 -20.86 -2.64 0.19
N TYR A 122 -19.55 -2.39 0.29
CA TYR A 122 -18.56 -3.32 0.87
C TYR A 122 -18.99 -3.84 2.24
N TYR A 123 -19.52 -2.97 3.12
CA TYR A 123 -19.95 -3.35 4.46
C TYR A 123 -21.18 -4.29 4.49
N THR A 124 -21.83 -4.50 3.35
CA THR A 124 -22.91 -5.49 3.18
C THR A 124 -22.40 -6.74 2.48
N THR A 125 -21.65 -6.56 1.40
CA THR A 125 -21.33 -7.63 0.46
C THR A 125 -20.00 -8.31 0.75
N GLY A 126 -19.08 -7.61 1.44
CA GLY A 126 -17.68 -8.01 1.62
C GLY A 126 -16.85 -7.94 0.33
N ILE A 127 -17.41 -7.45 -0.78
CA ILE A 127 -16.71 -7.39 -2.07
C ILE A 127 -15.74 -6.21 -2.06
N ASP A 128 -14.44 -6.50 -2.13
CA ASP A 128 -13.41 -5.46 -2.30
C ASP A 128 -13.51 -4.83 -3.71
N PRO A 129 -13.81 -3.52 -3.80
CA PRO A 129 -13.90 -2.81 -5.08
C PRO A 129 -12.56 -2.76 -5.84
N PHE A 130 -11.43 -2.86 -5.15
CA PHE A 130 -10.08 -2.75 -5.72
C PHE A 130 -9.45 -4.12 -6.04
N HIS A 131 -10.11 -5.22 -5.66
CA HIS A 131 -9.58 -6.57 -5.87
C HIS A 131 -9.18 -6.89 -7.32
N PRO A 132 -9.93 -6.52 -8.38
CA PRO A 132 -9.52 -6.80 -9.76
C PRO A 132 -8.20 -6.18 -10.14
N SER A 133 -7.94 -4.94 -9.70
CA SER A 133 -6.71 -4.23 -10.02
C SER A 133 -5.52 -4.96 -9.42
N LYS A 134 -5.65 -5.38 -8.15
CA LYS A 134 -4.62 -6.14 -7.42
C LYS A 134 -4.35 -7.50 -8.06
N VAL A 135 -5.41 -8.22 -8.45
CA VAL A 135 -5.28 -9.51 -9.14
C VAL A 135 -4.75 -9.36 -10.56
N ALA A 136 -5.09 -8.27 -11.26
CA ALA A 136 -4.57 -8.00 -12.60
C ALA A 136 -3.05 -7.80 -12.56
N GLU A 137 -2.54 -7.06 -11.58
CA GLU A 137 -1.08 -6.91 -11.37
C GLU A 137 -0.40 -8.27 -11.17
N LEU A 138 -0.93 -9.11 -10.28
CA LEU A 138 -0.38 -10.45 -10.00
C LEU A 138 -0.46 -11.45 -11.17
N LYS A 139 -1.25 -11.16 -12.21
CA LYS A 139 -1.28 -11.97 -13.44
C LYS A 139 -0.14 -11.63 -14.39
N GLU A 140 0.50 -10.49 -14.22
CA GLU A 140 1.66 -10.10 -15.00
C GLU A 140 2.88 -10.96 -14.63
N VAL A 141 3.85 -11.06 -15.55
CA VAL A 141 5.10 -11.82 -15.30
C VAL A 141 6.03 -11.08 -14.34
N THR A 142 5.97 -9.74 -14.35
CA THR A 142 6.91 -8.87 -13.63
C THR A 142 6.96 -9.11 -12.12
N PRO A 143 5.84 -9.16 -11.36
CA PRO A 143 5.89 -9.39 -9.91
C PRO A 143 6.62 -10.69 -9.55
N TRP A 144 6.33 -11.77 -10.29
CA TRP A 144 6.93 -13.08 -10.05
C TRP A 144 8.40 -13.15 -10.48
N ALA A 145 8.76 -12.49 -11.58
CA ALA A 145 10.16 -12.41 -12.01
C ALA A 145 11.01 -11.65 -10.99
N LEU A 146 10.50 -10.56 -10.43
CA LEU A 146 11.18 -9.79 -9.38
C LEU A 146 11.32 -10.57 -8.08
N LEU A 147 10.27 -11.30 -7.68
CA LEU A 147 10.36 -12.22 -6.54
C LEU A 147 11.41 -13.31 -6.79
N GLN A 148 11.43 -13.93 -7.97
CA GLN A 148 12.45 -14.93 -8.33
C GLN A 148 13.86 -14.34 -8.30
N THR A 149 14.04 -13.10 -8.77
CA THR A 149 15.32 -12.39 -8.64
C THR A 149 15.71 -12.26 -7.17
N ALA A 150 14.79 -11.83 -6.29
CA ALA A 150 15.06 -11.70 -4.86
C ALA A 150 15.43 -13.05 -4.20
N VAL A 151 14.72 -14.13 -4.53
CA VAL A 151 15.05 -15.49 -4.06
C VAL A 151 16.41 -15.96 -4.59
N GLY A 152 16.71 -15.65 -5.86
CA GLY A 152 17.99 -15.96 -6.48
C GLY A 152 19.18 -15.26 -5.81
N LEU A 153 18.96 -14.06 -5.26
CA LEU A 153 19.97 -13.39 -4.45
C LEU A 153 20.29 -14.19 -3.19
N SER A 154 19.27 -14.63 -2.43
CA SER A 154 19.49 -15.47 -1.24
C SER A 154 20.33 -16.72 -1.54
N ALA A 155 20.13 -17.35 -2.71
CA ALA A 155 20.90 -18.53 -3.11
C ALA A 155 22.35 -18.20 -3.53
N GLN A 156 22.57 -17.05 -4.18
CA GLN A 156 23.93 -16.59 -4.54
C GLN A 156 24.71 -16.09 -3.33
N GLU A 157 24.02 -15.62 -2.29
CA GLU A 157 24.61 -15.13 -1.05
C GLU A 157 25.41 -16.21 -0.33
N GLU A 158 24.89 -17.45 -0.25
CA GLU A 158 25.60 -18.60 0.31
C GLU A 158 26.90 -18.94 -0.44
N ALA A 159 26.97 -18.57 -1.73
CA ALA A 159 28.11 -18.84 -2.60
C ALA A 159 29.09 -17.66 -2.75
N SER A 160 28.74 -16.46 -2.28
CA SER A 160 29.50 -15.21 -2.50
C SER A 160 30.31 -14.79 -1.27
N SER A 161 31.35 -13.96 -1.48
CA SER A 161 32.09 -13.31 -0.39
C SER A 161 31.49 -11.96 0.04
N GLN A 162 30.23 -11.66 -0.32
CA GLN A 162 29.58 -10.40 0.06
C GLN A 162 29.33 -10.37 1.56
N SER A 163 29.40 -9.17 2.16
CA SER A 163 29.14 -9.02 3.58
C SER A 163 27.64 -9.14 3.86
N ARG A 164 27.27 -9.71 5.00
CA ARG A 164 25.89 -9.76 5.51
C ARG A 164 25.20 -8.38 5.49
N HIS A 165 25.98 -7.31 5.68
CA HIS A 165 25.52 -5.93 5.59
C HIS A 165 25.07 -5.55 4.18
N ASP A 166 25.90 -5.83 3.16
CA ASP A 166 25.59 -5.48 1.77
C ASP A 166 24.39 -6.26 1.22
N GLN A 167 24.22 -7.49 1.68
CA GLN A 167 23.08 -8.34 1.37
C GLN A 167 21.77 -7.71 1.87
N LEU A 168 21.70 -7.39 3.17
CA LEU A 168 20.52 -6.72 3.73
C LEU A 168 20.25 -5.38 3.04
N LYS A 169 21.30 -4.59 2.75
CA LYS A 169 21.17 -3.32 2.00
C LYS A 169 20.54 -3.55 0.63
N ARG A 170 20.90 -4.63 -0.07
CA ARG A 170 20.33 -4.98 -1.37
C ARG A 170 18.85 -5.34 -1.27
N PHE A 171 18.43 -6.12 -0.28
CA PHE A 171 17.01 -6.43 -0.05
C PHE A 171 16.19 -5.18 0.33
N MET A 172 16.75 -4.27 1.14
CA MET A 172 16.10 -2.99 1.45
C MET A 172 15.87 -2.15 0.18
N LYS A 173 16.86 -2.10 -0.73
CA LYS A 173 16.71 -1.43 -2.03
C LYS A 173 15.68 -2.12 -2.91
N LEU A 174 15.65 -3.46 -2.96
CA LEU A 174 14.61 -4.20 -3.69
C LEU A 174 13.21 -3.83 -3.22
N CYS A 175 12.96 -3.77 -1.90
CA CYS A 175 11.66 -3.36 -1.37
C CYS A 175 11.31 -1.93 -1.80
N LEU A 176 12.26 -0.98 -1.64
CA LEU A 176 12.06 0.41 -2.03
C LEU A 176 11.68 0.56 -3.51
N TRP A 177 12.42 -0.09 -4.41
CA TRP A 177 12.19 0.01 -5.85
C TRP A 177 11.03 -0.86 -6.34
N GLY A 178 10.63 -1.87 -5.55
CA GLY A 178 9.41 -2.65 -5.75
C GLY A 178 8.16 -1.77 -5.82
N ASN A 179 8.08 -0.76 -4.96
CA ASN A 179 7.00 0.22 -4.97
C ASN A 179 6.92 0.97 -6.33
N LYS A 180 8.06 1.24 -6.99
CA LYS A 180 8.09 1.93 -8.30
C LYS A 180 7.59 1.04 -9.46
N ALA A 181 7.56 -0.28 -9.30
CA ALA A 181 7.02 -1.20 -10.31
C ALA A 181 5.48 -1.14 -10.38
N ASP A 182 4.83 -0.49 -9.42
CA ASP A 182 3.40 -0.31 -9.37
C ASP A 182 2.90 0.81 -10.32
N GLY A 183 1.81 0.50 -11.01
CA GLY A 183 0.77 1.44 -11.47
C GLY A 183 1.07 2.49 -12.54
N CYS A 184 2.17 3.24 -12.50
CA CYS A 184 2.25 4.53 -13.23
C CYS A 184 3.46 4.73 -14.16
N TYR A 185 4.52 3.92 -14.08
CA TYR A 185 5.70 4.10 -14.93
C TYR A 185 5.78 3.03 -16.02
N LYS A 186 5.16 3.31 -17.19
CA LYS A 186 5.36 2.52 -18.43
C LYS A 186 6.85 2.37 -18.79
N GLU A 187 7.67 3.38 -18.48
CA GLU A 187 9.10 3.39 -18.81
C GLU A 187 9.92 2.35 -18.00
N VAL A 188 9.45 1.96 -16.81
CA VAL A 188 10.09 0.89 -16.03
C VAL A 188 9.76 -0.49 -16.61
N LYS A 189 8.53 -0.69 -17.14
CA LYS A 189 8.15 -1.94 -17.82
C LYS A 189 9.03 -2.23 -19.05
N ASP A 190 9.39 -1.20 -19.81
CA ASP A 190 10.24 -1.35 -21.01
C ASP A 190 11.71 -1.70 -20.67
N THR A 191 12.16 -1.42 -19.44
CA THR A 191 13.50 -1.82 -18.97
C THR A 191 13.53 -3.25 -18.43
N LEU A 192 12.36 -3.83 -18.17
CA LEU A 192 12.18 -5.18 -17.59
C LEU A 192 11.90 -6.25 -18.66
N SER A 193 11.67 -5.86 -19.92
CA SER A 193 11.45 -6.80 -21.02
C SER A 193 12.77 -7.22 -21.67
N GLU A 194 12.97 -8.54 -21.72
CA GLU A 194 14.06 -9.28 -22.39
C GLU A 194 15.36 -9.46 -21.58
N ALA A 195 15.54 -10.69 -21.08
CA ALA A 195 16.70 -11.23 -20.38
C ALA A 195 16.94 -10.75 -18.93
N GLY A 196 16.08 -11.19 -18.02
CA GLY A 196 16.28 -11.07 -16.58
C GLY A 196 15.83 -9.71 -16.07
N ALA A 197 14.67 -9.69 -15.39
CA ALA A 197 14.16 -8.53 -14.69
C ALA A 197 15.13 -8.14 -13.56
N SER A 198 16.16 -7.38 -13.88
CA SER A 198 17.01 -6.71 -12.91
C SER A 198 16.40 -5.35 -12.65
N LEU A 199 15.87 -5.12 -11.45
CA LEU A 199 15.69 -3.77 -10.95
C LEU A 199 17.07 -3.12 -10.96
N VAL A 200 17.30 -2.21 -11.91
CA VAL A 200 18.48 -1.35 -11.85
C VAL A 200 18.23 -0.41 -10.68
N PHE A 201 18.99 -0.62 -9.60
CA PHE A 201 19.03 0.32 -8.50
C PHE A 201 19.68 1.59 -9.00
N ASP A 202 18.86 2.57 -9.35
CA ASP A 202 19.39 3.88 -9.67
C ASP A 202 19.67 4.62 -8.36
N ASP A 203 20.86 4.36 -7.82
CA ASP A 203 21.33 5.00 -6.60
C ASP A 203 21.41 6.54 -6.75
N GLU A 204 21.44 7.08 -7.98
CA GLU A 204 21.42 8.53 -8.22
C GLU A 204 20.04 9.14 -7.92
N LEU A 205 18.97 8.34 -7.99
CA LEU A 205 17.61 8.75 -7.63
C LEU A 205 17.33 8.63 -6.12
N LEU A 206 18.24 8.03 -5.34
CA LEU A 206 18.09 7.90 -3.88
C LEU A 206 18.63 9.13 -3.16
N LEU A 207 17.76 10.12 -2.93
CA LEU A 207 18.14 11.42 -2.35
C LEU A 207 18.65 11.32 -0.90
N VAL A 208 18.10 10.40 -0.11
CA VAL A 208 18.47 10.18 1.30
C VAL A 208 18.56 8.67 1.55
N ASP A 209 19.78 8.19 1.80
CA ASP A 209 20.02 6.80 2.17
C ASP A 209 20.42 6.69 3.64
N HIS A 210 19.57 6.04 4.43
CA HIS A 210 19.85 5.70 5.84
C HIS A 210 19.94 4.18 6.07
N SER A 211 20.05 3.37 5.01
CA SER A 211 20.12 1.91 5.13
C SER A 211 21.22 1.47 6.09
N ASP A 212 22.42 2.06 5.99
CA ASP A 212 23.57 1.66 6.81
C ASP A 212 23.30 1.90 8.30
N LYS A 213 22.64 3.02 8.63
CA LYS A 213 22.24 3.32 10.02
C LYS A 213 21.22 2.30 10.55
N VAL A 214 20.28 1.86 9.70
CA VAL A 214 19.29 0.85 10.07
C VAL A 214 19.95 -0.52 10.26
N ILE A 215 20.85 -0.91 9.35
CA ILE A 215 21.57 -2.18 9.41
C ILE A 215 22.48 -2.23 10.64
N ASP A 216 23.21 -1.14 10.92
CA ASP A 216 24.04 -1.01 12.12
C ASP A 216 23.21 -1.09 13.39
N PHE A 217 22.04 -0.44 13.42
CA PHE A 217 21.12 -0.50 14.55
C PHE A 217 20.61 -1.93 14.79
N LEU A 218 20.17 -2.63 13.75
CA LEU A 218 19.74 -4.03 13.84
C LEU A 218 20.88 -4.93 14.30
N GLY A 219 22.08 -4.75 13.74
CA GLY A 219 23.28 -5.48 14.12
C GLY A 219 23.70 -5.24 15.56
N GLN A 220 23.60 -4.00 16.04
CA GLN A 220 23.85 -3.66 17.44
C GLN A 220 22.83 -4.34 18.35
N LYS A 221 21.53 -4.26 18.02
CA LYS A 221 20.47 -4.88 18.84
C LYS A 221 20.62 -6.39 18.90
N ALA A 222 21.00 -7.03 17.80
CA ALA A 222 21.25 -8.48 17.74
C ALA A 222 22.53 -8.92 18.47
N ARG A 223 23.43 -8.00 18.81
CA ARG A 223 24.58 -8.26 19.70
C ARG A 223 24.25 -8.03 21.17
N GLU A 224 23.41 -7.03 21.46
CA GLU A 224 22.97 -6.69 22.82
C GLU A 224 21.96 -7.70 23.38
N ALA A 225 21.14 -8.27 22.52
CA ALA A 225 20.14 -9.29 22.85
C ALA A 225 20.20 -10.44 21.84
N ASP A 226 19.67 -11.61 22.20
CA ASP A 226 19.50 -12.70 21.23
C ASP A 226 18.63 -12.20 20.06
N ALA A 227 19.10 -12.35 18.82
CA ALA A 227 18.35 -11.98 17.63
C ALA A 227 16.93 -12.57 17.64
N LYS A 228 16.74 -13.77 18.20
CA LYS A 228 15.43 -14.43 18.34
C LYS A 228 14.43 -13.66 19.21
N SER A 229 14.92 -12.77 20.08
CA SER A 229 14.08 -11.90 20.92
C SER A 229 13.70 -10.58 20.24
N LEU A 230 14.31 -10.24 19.11
CA LEU A 230 14.03 -9.02 18.37
C LEU A 230 12.82 -9.20 17.44
N SER A 231 12.04 -8.13 17.28
CA SER A 231 10.97 -8.08 16.28
C SER A 231 11.12 -6.87 15.36
N VAL A 232 10.83 -7.10 14.08
CA VAL A 232 10.72 -6.05 13.05
C VAL A 232 9.26 -5.93 12.65
N GLN A 233 8.76 -4.69 12.53
CA GLN A 233 7.38 -4.42 12.14
C GLN A 233 7.35 -3.64 10.84
N TYR A 234 6.57 -4.13 9.89
CA TYR A 234 6.27 -3.46 8.63
C TYR A 234 4.93 -2.75 8.79
N ILE A 235 4.86 -1.49 8.36
CA ILE A 235 3.62 -0.81 8.06
C ILE A 235 3.50 -0.89 6.56
N ASN A 236 2.78 -1.89 6.06
CA ASN A 236 2.83 -2.26 4.65
C ASN A 236 2.11 -1.22 3.79
N ASP A 237 2.67 -0.93 2.61
CA ASP A 237 2.06 -0.02 1.66
C ASP A 237 1.25 -0.70 0.57
N ASN A 238 1.83 -1.27 -0.49
CA ASN A 238 1.04 -1.86 -1.57
C ASN A 238 1.03 -3.40 -1.55
N SER A 239 -0.06 -3.99 -2.07
CA SER A 239 -0.14 -5.41 -2.41
C SER A 239 0.63 -5.69 -3.71
N GLY A 240 0.55 -6.90 -4.25
CA GLY A 240 1.21 -7.20 -5.51
C GLY A 240 2.74 -7.23 -5.38
N THR A 241 3.44 -6.58 -6.29
CA THR A 241 4.91 -6.60 -6.40
C THR A 241 5.59 -6.11 -5.12
N GLU A 242 5.10 -5.01 -4.52
CA GLU A 242 5.71 -4.46 -3.29
C GLU A 242 5.62 -5.46 -2.15
N LEU A 243 4.43 -6.00 -1.86
CA LEU A 243 4.25 -7.00 -0.80
C LEU A 243 5.10 -8.26 -1.03
N LEU A 244 5.28 -8.71 -2.28
CA LEU A 244 6.16 -9.85 -2.58
C LEU A 244 7.62 -9.54 -2.22
N LEU A 245 8.10 -8.32 -2.47
CA LEU A 245 9.47 -7.93 -2.12
C LEU A 245 9.64 -7.66 -0.62
N ASP A 246 8.62 -7.10 0.04
CA ASP A 246 8.56 -7.00 1.51
C ASP A 246 8.68 -8.38 2.15
N LEU A 247 7.98 -9.39 1.61
CA LEU A 247 8.07 -10.78 2.06
C LEU A 247 9.46 -11.37 1.83
N ALA A 248 10.11 -11.06 0.70
CA ALA A 248 11.48 -11.51 0.44
C ALA A 248 12.49 -10.90 1.43
N LEU A 249 12.35 -9.62 1.77
CA LEU A 249 13.19 -8.99 2.81
C LEU A 249 12.86 -9.56 4.21
N ALA A 250 11.58 -9.81 4.52
CA ALA A 250 11.19 -10.44 5.77
C ALA A 250 11.81 -11.84 5.94
N ASP A 251 11.80 -12.64 4.87
CA ASP A 251 12.48 -13.94 4.82
C ASP A 251 13.99 -13.78 5.05
N HIS A 252 14.65 -12.85 4.35
CA HIS A 252 16.07 -12.58 4.55
C HIS A 252 16.39 -12.17 6.00
N LEU A 253 15.57 -11.33 6.62
CA LEU A 253 15.73 -10.91 8.02
C LEU A 253 15.65 -12.09 9.00
N LEU A 254 14.73 -13.03 8.77
CA LEU A 254 14.54 -14.20 9.62
C LEU A 254 15.62 -15.25 9.39
N ALA A 255 15.89 -15.60 8.13
CA ALA A 255 16.86 -16.62 7.74
C ALA A 255 18.29 -16.28 8.19
N HIS A 256 18.66 -14.99 8.15
CA HIS A 256 20.00 -14.53 8.49
C HIS A 256 20.12 -13.99 9.92
N GLY A 257 19.14 -14.26 10.79
CA GLY A 257 19.19 -13.93 12.21
C GLY A 257 19.31 -12.43 12.50
N TRP A 258 18.66 -11.59 11.69
CA TRP A 258 18.50 -10.16 12.00
C TRP A 258 17.40 -9.92 13.03
N CYS A 259 16.39 -10.78 13.05
CA CYS A 259 15.35 -10.80 14.07
C CYS A 259 14.74 -12.21 14.21
N GLY A 260 13.95 -12.43 15.27
CA GLY A 260 13.21 -13.68 15.50
C GLY A 260 11.75 -13.62 15.08
N LYS A 261 11.24 -12.42 14.77
CA LYS A 261 9.84 -12.21 14.41
C LYS A 261 9.71 -11.01 13.48
N VAL A 262 8.97 -11.20 12.38
CA VAL A 262 8.46 -10.12 11.55
C VAL A 262 6.95 -10.00 11.78
N THR A 263 6.43 -8.78 11.84
CA THR A 263 4.98 -8.51 11.89
C THR A 263 4.62 -7.58 10.74
N LEU A 264 3.70 -8.03 9.89
CA LEU A 264 3.14 -7.24 8.78
C LEU A 264 1.84 -6.57 9.25
N ASN A 265 1.81 -5.24 9.24
CA ASN A 265 0.63 -4.46 9.60
C ASN A 265 -0.04 -3.96 8.32
N VAL A 266 -1.16 -4.60 7.97
CA VAL A 266 -1.95 -4.29 6.78
C VAL A 266 -3.17 -3.42 7.12
N LYS A 267 -3.76 -2.79 6.10
CA LYS A 267 -4.97 -1.98 6.27
C LYS A 267 -6.18 -2.86 6.57
N VAL A 268 -7.08 -2.37 7.44
CA VAL A 268 -8.26 -3.12 7.89
C VAL A 268 -9.35 -3.15 6.82
N GLU A 269 -9.56 -2.02 6.17
CA GLU A 269 -10.55 -1.81 5.11
C GLU A 269 -9.83 -1.74 3.75
N PRO A 270 -10.50 -2.16 2.65
CA PRO A 270 -9.88 -2.05 1.34
C PRO A 270 -9.63 -0.59 0.98
N MET A 271 -8.38 -0.29 0.68
CA MET A 271 -8.00 0.95 0.02
C MET A 271 -7.36 0.60 -1.32
N TYR A 272 -7.28 1.58 -2.21
CA TYR A 272 -6.45 1.41 -3.39
C TYR A 272 -5.06 1.01 -2.91
N GLU A 273 -4.55 -0.02 -3.60
CA GLU A 273 -3.25 -0.63 -3.37
C GLU A 273 -3.10 -1.60 -2.17
N MET A 274 -4.09 -1.98 -1.34
CA MET A 274 -3.88 -3.09 -0.34
C MET A 274 -4.99 -4.11 -0.15
N GLN A 275 -4.63 -5.40 -0.11
CA GLN A 275 -5.53 -6.52 0.21
C GLN A 275 -5.42 -6.94 1.69
N ARG A 276 -6.58 -7.33 2.25
CA ARG A 276 -6.68 -8.23 3.40
C ARG A 276 -7.24 -9.55 2.89
N ASP A 277 -6.49 -10.63 2.99
CA ASP A 277 -7.08 -11.96 2.94
C ASP A 277 -7.71 -12.26 4.30
N THR A 278 -8.98 -12.64 4.29
CA THR A 278 -9.68 -13.14 5.47
C THR A 278 -9.09 -14.49 5.89
N CYS A 279 -8.03 -14.46 6.70
CA CYS A 279 -7.72 -15.35 7.81
C CYS A 279 -6.28 -15.10 8.30
N LEU A 280 -6.14 -14.67 9.56
CA LEU A 280 -4.96 -15.00 10.36
C LEU A 280 -5.49 -15.84 11.53
N PRO A 281 -4.82 -16.94 11.90
CA PRO A 281 -3.39 -16.95 12.18
C PRO A 281 -2.67 -18.15 11.59
N GLU A 282 -2.04 -17.97 10.43
CA GLU A 282 -0.85 -18.68 9.94
C GLU A 282 -0.76 -18.34 8.45
N VAL A 283 0.25 -17.56 8.07
CA VAL A 283 0.63 -17.41 6.66
C VAL A 283 1.13 -18.77 6.22
N GLN A 284 0.23 -19.61 5.72
CA GLN A 284 0.56 -20.94 5.25
C GLN A 284 1.34 -20.76 3.95
N ALA A 285 2.61 -21.12 4.02
CA ALA A 285 3.63 -20.98 2.99
C ALA A 285 3.08 -21.16 1.57
N LEU A 286 3.22 -20.12 0.76
CA LEU A 286 3.19 -20.20 -0.70
C LEU A 286 4.37 -21.09 -1.15
N GLY A 287 4.18 -22.41 -1.17
CA GLY A 287 5.24 -23.30 -1.64
C GLY A 287 5.13 -24.81 -1.41
N MET A 288 4.05 -25.38 -0.86
CA MET A 288 3.94 -26.84 -0.79
C MET A 288 3.14 -27.43 -1.96
N PRO A 289 3.71 -28.37 -2.75
CA PRO A 289 2.95 -29.18 -3.68
C PRO A 289 1.96 -30.03 -2.89
N THR A 290 0.69 -30.02 -3.29
CA THR A 290 -0.28 -31.02 -2.85
C THR A 290 0.08 -32.35 -3.49
N ASP A 291 0.92 -33.15 -2.83
CA ASP A 291 1.03 -34.56 -3.15
C ASP A 291 -0.21 -35.28 -2.60
N SER A 292 -1.18 -35.44 -3.48
CA SER A 292 -2.24 -36.42 -3.36
C SER A 292 -1.67 -37.83 -3.57
N SER A 293 -1.48 -38.59 -2.50
CA SER A 293 -1.45 -40.05 -2.56
C SER A 293 -1.74 -40.70 -1.20
N CYS A 294 -2.85 -41.45 -1.18
CA CYS A 294 -3.43 -42.33 -0.16
C CYS A 294 -4.13 -41.68 1.05
#